data_AF-K1L5E1-F1
#
_entry.id   AF-K1L5E1-F1
#
_cell.length_a   1.000
_cell.length_b   1.000
_cell.length_c   1.000
_cell.angle_alpha   90.00
_cell.angle_beta   90.00
_cell.angle_gamma   90.00
#
_symmetry.space_group_name_H-M   'P 1'
#
loop_
_entity.id
_entity.type
_entity.pdbx_description
1 polymer ?
#
loop_
_entity_poly.entity_id
_entity_poly.type
_entity_poly.pdbx_seq_one_letter_code
_entity_poly.pdbx_strand_id
1 'polypeptide(L)'
;MSGPSDRRFDLNLVEEAATPSPDNIWRPSFLSPTGPLTVGDSVMKNDMTAAVVARNLLTPKDNRLLSKRSDELAVKDSLALSVQCAGSVSNMAQRLFARTRQVESLAAEVMSLKQEIRGLKHENKQLHRLAHDYATNMKRKLDQMKESDGQVLLDHQRFVGLFQRHLLPSSSGAVPRNEAPNDQPLMPPPSRVLSSTEAPNDPPSGAFSFWGSTDC
;
A
#
# COMPACT_ATOMS: atom_id res chain seq x y z
N MET A 1 12.26 42.62 13.29
CA MET A 1 11.41 41.57 12.69
C MET A 1 10.42 42.27 11.77
N SER A 2 10.65 42.23 10.46
CA SER A 2 9.82 42.92 9.48
C SER A 2 8.87 41.91 8.86
N GLY A 3 7.57 42.09 9.09
CA GLY A 3 6.52 41.18 8.62
C GLY A 3 6.38 41.15 7.09
N PRO A 4 5.66 40.15 6.56
CA PRO A 4 5.51 39.99 5.11
C PRO A 4 4.62 41.11 4.58
N SER A 5 5.14 41.91 3.64
CA SER A 5 4.32 42.86 2.87
C SER A 5 3.37 42.06 1.97
N ASP A 6 2.13 41.93 2.42
CA ASP A 6 0.98 41.45 1.66
C ASP A 6 0.66 42.47 0.56
N ARG A 7 1.44 42.47 -0.52
CA ARG A 7 1.11 43.20 -1.75
C ARG A 7 0.05 42.41 -2.50
N ARG A 8 -1.17 42.42 -1.99
CA ARG A 8 -2.36 42.06 -2.77
C ARG A 8 -2.51 43.11 -3.87
N PHE A 9 -2.46 42.67 -5.11
CA PHE A 9 -2.89 43.49 -6.24
C PHE A 9 -4.41 43.61 -6.15
N ASP A 10 -4.89 44.65 -5.47
CA ASP A 10 -6.32 45.00 -5.49
C ASP A 10 -6.67 45.48 -6.90
N LEU A 11 -7.34 44.62 -7.66
CA LEU A 11 -7.77 44.86 -9.04
C LEU A 11 -9.07 45.68 -9.12
N ASN A 12 -9.59 46.18 -8.00
CA ASN A 12 -10.82 46.95 -7.94
C ASN A 12 -10.54 48.44 -8.12
N LEU A 13 -10.12 48.83 -9.32
CA LEU A 13 -10.22 50.23 -9.74
C LEU A 13 -11.71 50.51 -9.98
N VAL A 14 -12.32 51.23 -9.04
CA VAL A 14 -13.71 51.72 -9.14
C VAL A 14 -13.91 52.36 -10.51
N GLU A 15 -14.84 51.76 -11.25
CA GLU A 15 -15.25 52.16 -12.59
C GLU A 15 -15.95 53.52 -12.50
N GLU A 16 -15.23 54.59 -12.79
CA GLU A 16 -15.83 55.89 -13.04
C GLU A 16 -16.65 55.76 -14.33
N ALA A 17 -17.96 55.74 -14.17
CA ALA A 17 -18.97 55.44 -15.18
C ALA A 17 -18.92 56.45 -16.35
N ALA A 18 -18.12 56.14 -17.36
CA ALA A 18 -18.29 56.64 -18.70
C ALA A 18 -19.10 55.61 -19.51
N THR A 19 -20.23 56.06 -20.08
CA THR A 19 -21.13 55.26 -20.91
C THR A 19 -20.37 54.44 -21.97
N PRO A 20 -20.68 53.14 -22.17
CA PRO A 20 -19.96 52.29 -23.10
C PRO A 20 -20.24 52.73 -24.53
N SER A 21 -19.27 53.42 -25.15
CA SER A 21 -19.26 53.63 -26.60
C SER A 21 -19.05 52.28 -27.30
N PRO A 22 -19.83 51.95 -28.35
CA PRO A 22 -19.69 50.71 -29.12
C PRO A 22 -18.35 50.59 -29.88
N ASP A 23 -17.53 51.64 -29.90
CA ASP A 23 -16.24 51.69 -30.59
C ASP A 23 -15.04 51.25 -29.73
N ASN A 24 -15.25 50.83 -28.48
CA ASN A 24 -14.18 50.45 -27.56
C ASN A 24 -13.66 49.00 -27.73
N ILE A 25 -14.14 48.28 -28.75
CA ILE A 25 -13.70 46.91 -29.02
C ILE A 25 -12.33 46.96 -29.66
N TRP A 26 -11.30 46.65 -28.87
CA TRP A 26 -9.94 46.49 -29.39
C TRP A 26 -9.90 45.37 -30.43
N ARG A 27 -9.47 45.71 -31.65
CA ARG A 27 -9.27 44.76 -32.74
C ARG A 27 -7.80 44.79 -33.18
N PRO A 28 -7.02 43.73 -32.92
CA PRO A 28 -5.66 43.59 -33.43
C PRO A 28 -5.64 43.73 -34.96
N SER A 29 -4.68 44.48 -35.49
CA SER A 29 -4.49 44.62 -36.93
C SER A 29 -3.03 44.37 -37.30
N PHE A 30 -2.73 43.13 -37.68
CA PHE A 30 -1.37 42.66 -37.97
C PHE A 30 -0.89 43.10 -39.37
N LEU A 31 -0.72 44.42 -39.54
CA LEU A 31 -0.24 45.04 -40.76
C LEU A 31 1.22 45.45 -40.58
N SER A 32 2.08 44.91 -41.44
CA SER A 32 3.49 45.31 -41.60
C SER A 32 3.62 46.37 -42.71
N PRO A 33 4.70 47.17 -42.74
CA PRO A 33 5.02 48.04 -43.88
C PRO A 33 5.09 47.29 -45.23
N THR A 34 5.36 45.98 -45.21
CA THR A 34 5.39 45.08 -46.37
C THR A 34 4.03 44.46 -46.74
N GLY A 35 2.97 44.71 -45.96
CA GLY A 35 1.64 44.14 -46.16
C GLY A 35 1.11 43.38 -44.94
N PRO A 36 -0.07 42.75 -45.04
CA PRO A 36 -0.64 41.92 -43.97
C PRO A 36 0.26 40.74 -43.64
N LEU A 37 0.41 40.43 -42.35
CA LEU A 37 1.12 39.23 -41.94
C LEU A 37 0.37 37.97 -42.40
N THR A 38 1.12 37.04 -42.95
CA THR A 38 0.64 35.74 -43.45
C THR A 38 1.12 34.61 -42.56
N VAL A 39 0.58 33.40 -42.74
CA VAL A 39 1.03 32.19 -42.03
C VAL A 39 2.52 31.86 -42.28
N GLY A 40 3.12 32.38 -43.35
CA GLY A 40 4.55 32.22 -43.64
C GLY A 40 5.46 33.09 -42.78
N ASP A 41 4.92 34.12 -42.13
CA ASP A 41 5.70 35.07 -41.33
C ASP A 41 5.95 34.52 -39.92
N SER A 42 7.22 34.55 -39.49
CA SER A 42 7.63 33.96 -38.21
C SER A 42 8.12 35.03 -37.24
N VAL A 43 7.42 35.14 -36.10
CA VAL A 43 7.80 35.97 -34.95
C VAL A 43 9.21 35.65 -34.45
N MET A 44 9.63 34.38 -34.52
CA MET A 44 10.95 33.97 -34.04
C MET A 44 12.11 34.26 -35.00
N LYS A 45 11.83 34.55 -36.28
CA LYS A 45 12.88 34.71 -37.31
C LYS A 45 13.00 36.13 -37.84
N ASN A 46 12.04 37.01 -37.55
CA ASN A 46 11.99 38.36 -38.10
C ASN A 46 11.58 39.37 -37.02
N ASP A 47 12.51 40.28 -36.70
CA ASP A 47 12.33 41.32 -35.68
C ASP A 47 11.20 42.29 -36.01
N MET A 48 11.00 42.63 -37.29
CA MET A 48 9.88 43.48 -37.73
C MET A 48 8.53 42.77 -37.50
N THR A 49 8.46 41.47 -37.82
CA THR A 49 7.26 40.66 -37.57
C THR A 49 6.98 40.57 -36.07
N ALA A 50 8.01 40.32 -35.27
CA ALA A 50 7.89 40.29 -33.81
C ALA A 50 7.38 41.62 -33.25
N ALA A 51 7.92 42.75 -33.71
CA ALA A 51 7.50 44.08 -33.28
C ALA A 51 6.04 44.39 -33.67
N VAL A 52 5.63 44.08 -34.90
CA VAL A 52 4.24 44.28 -35.37
C VAL A 52 3.29 43.41 -34.57
N VAL A 53 3.61 42.14 -34.34
CA VAL A 53 2.77 41.22 -33.54
C VAL A 53 2.69 41.68 -32.10
N ALA A 54 3.82 42.02 -31.47
CA ALA A 54 3.84 42.50 -30.08
C ALA A 54 3.00 43.77 -29.89
N ARG A 55 3.15 44.77 -30.78
CA ARG A 55 2.35 46.01 -30.71
C ARG A 55 0.85 45.76 -30.86
N ASN A 56 0.47 44.78 -31.67
CA ASN A 56 -0.93 44.40 -31.91
C ASN A 56 -1.50 43.42 -30.89
N LEU A 57 -0.69 42.93 -29.94
CA LEU A 57 -1.15 42.13 -28.80
C LEU A 57 -1.39 42.98 -27.54
N LEU A 58 -0.84 44.19 -27.49
CA LEU A 58 -1.03 45.13 -26.38
C LEU A 58 -2.35 45.88 -26.53
N THR A 59 -3.19 45.85 -25.49
CA THR A 59 -4.41 46.66 -25.49
C THR A 59 -4.08 48.14 -25.28
N PRO A 60 -4.98 49.07 -25.66
CA PRO A 60 -4.80 50.50 -25.40
C PRO A 60 -4.61 50.82 -23.91
N LYS A 61 -5.23 50.02 -23.03
CA LYS A 61 -5.03 50.11 -21.57
C LYS A 61 -3.59 49.74 -21.20
N ASP A 62 -3.05 48.67 -21.77
CA ASP A 62 -1.67 48.25 -21.53
C ASP A 62 -0.69 49.32 -22.03
N ASN A 63 -0.90 49.88 -23.21
CA ASN A 63 -0.08 50.99 -23.72
C ASN A 63 -0.12 52.23 -22.82
N ARG A 64 -1.29 52.57 -22.24
CA ARG A 64 -1.41 53.68 -21.27
C ARG A 64 -0.67 53.40 -19.96
N LEU A 65 -0.59 52.13 -19.54
CA LEU A 65 0.17 51.72 -18.36
C LEU A 65 1.67 51.67 -18.64
N LEU A 66 2.08 51.12 -19.78
CA LEU A 66 3.48 51.03 -20.22
C LEU A 66 4.06 52.40 -20.55
N SER A 67 3.29 53.32 -21.17
CA SER A 67 3.71 54.69 -21.47
C SER A 67 4.04 55.51 -20.22
N LYS A 68 3.57 55.08 -19.03
CA LYS A 68 3.89 55.70 -17.74
C LYS A 68 5.07 55.04 -17.05
N ARG A 69 5.55 53.89 -17.55
CA ARG A 69 6.75 53.23 -17.04
C ARG A 69 7.97 53.72 -17.80
N SER A 70 9.06 53.93 -17.09
CA SER A 70 10.36 54.15 -17.72
C SER A 70 10.96 52.81 -18.16
N ASP A 71 11.82 52.87 -19.18
CA ASP A 71 12.57 51.70 -19.66
C ASP A 71 13.35 51.02 -18.52
N GLU A 72 13.95 51.82 -17.63
CA GLU A 72 14.66 51.35 -16.43
C GLU A 72 13.76 50.51 -15.49
N LEU A 73 12.50 50.92 -15.30
CA LEU A 73 11.56 50.17 -14.46
C LEU A 73 11.13 48.86 -15.13
N ALA A 74 10.93 48.87 -16.45
CA ALA A 74 10.59 47.67 -17.21
C ALA A 74 11.74 46.63 -17.19
N VAL A 75 12.99 47.09 -17.28
CA VAL A 75 14.17 46.22 -17.14
C VAL A 75 14.24 45.61 -15.74
N LYS A 76 14.00 46.40 -14.68
CA LYS A 76 14.00 45.88 -13.30
C LYS A 76 12.88 44.88 -13.04
N ASP A 77 11.67 45.18 -13.49
CA ASP A 77 10.52 44.28 -13.33
C ASP A 77 10.73 42.96 -14.08
N SER A 78 11.27 43.01 -15.31
CA SER A 78 11.58 41.81 -16.08
C SER A 78 12.71 40.98 -15.46
N LEU A 79 13.74 41.63 -14.90
CA LEU A 79 14.80 40.95 -14.16
C LEU A 79 14.26 40.28 -12.89
N ALA A 80 13.42 40.97 -12.12
CA ALA A 80 12.80 40.42 -10.93
C ALA A 80 11.95 39.18 -11.25
N LEU A 81 11.15 39.25 -12.33
CA LEU A 81 10.39 38.11 -12.82
C LEU A 81 11.31 36.96 -13.24
N SER A 82 12.38 37.23 -13.99
CA SER A 82 13.35 36.21 -14.42
C SER A 82 13.99 35.48 -13.23
N VAL A 83 14.40 36.22 -12.19
CA VAL A 83 14.95 35.65 -10.95
C VAL A 83 13.91 34.78 -10.23
N GLN A 84 12.65 35.23 -10.13
CA GLN A 84 11.57 34.45 -9.53
C GLN A 84 11.28 33.16 -10.31
N CYS A 85 11.22 33.25 -11.64
CA CYS A 85 11.07 32.09 -12.53
C CYS A 85 12.21 31.08 -12.34
N ALA A 86 13.46 31.56 -12.34
CA ALA A 86 14.63 30.72 -12.10
C ALA A 86 14.59 30.04 -10.72
N GLY A 87 14.17 30.76 -9.68
CA GLY A 87 13.97 30.20 -8.34
C GLY A 87 12.87 29.13 -8.30
N SER A 88 11.73 29.37 -8.95
CA SER A 88 10.62 28.41 -9.03
C SER A 88 11.03 27.12 -9.74
N VAL A 89 11.66 27.24 -10.91
CA VAL A 89 12.17 26.08 -11.67
C VAL A 89 13.23 25.32 -10.88
N SER A 90 14.14 26.03 -10.21
CA SER A 90 15.18 25.40 -9.37
C SER A 90 14.57 24.61 -8.21
N ASN A 91 13.56 25.17 -7.53
CA ASN A 91 12.85 24.46 -6.45
C ASN A 91 12.17 23.19 -6.96
N MET A 92 11.51 23.26 -8.11
CA MET A 92 10.91 22.07 -8.74
C MET A 92 11.96 21.02 -9.08
N ALA A 93 13.10 21.43 -9.66
CA ALA A 93 14.19 20.53 -9.99
C ALA A 93 14.74 19.80 -8.75
N GLN A 94 14.94 20.52 -7.64
CA GLN A 94 15.37 19.92 -6.38
C GLN A 94 14.36 18.91 -5.84
N ARG A 95 13.08 19.24 -5.86
CA ARG A 95 12.01 18.33 -5.40
C ARG A 95 11.91 17.09 -6.28
N LEU A 96 12.03 17.25 -7.60
CA LEU A 96 12.08 16.13 -8.53
C LEU A 96 13.30 15.25 -8.26
N PHE A 97 14.48 15.83 -8.05
CA PHE A 97 15.68 15.07 -7.72
C PHE A 97 15.55 14.26 -6.42
N ALA A 98 15.01 14.89 -5.36
CA ALA A 98 14.74 14.20 -4.10
C ALA A 98 13.74 13.03 -4.30
N ARG A 99 12.70 13.23 -5.10
CA ARG A 99 11.75 12.15 -5.45
C ARG A 99 12.40 11.03 -6.24
N THR A 100 13.29 11.34 -7.19
CA THR A 100 14.05 10.33 -7.93
C THR A 100 14.85 9.43 -6.98
N ARG A 101 15.55 10.02 -6.00
CA ARG A 101 16.28 9.25 -4.99
C ARG A 101 15.39 8.35 -4.13
N GLN A 102 14.20 8.84 -3.75
CA GLN A 102 13.23 8.01 -3.01
C GLN A 102 12.74 6.83 -3.84
N VAL A 103 12.48 7.03 -5.13
CA VAL A 103 12.08 5.95 -6.05
C VAL A 103 13.20 4.93 -6.22
N GLU A 104 14.46 5.37 -6.36
CA GLU A 104 15.63 4.48 -6.42
C GLU A 104 15.77 3.64 -5.14
N SER A 105 15.64 4.26 -3.97
CA SER A 105 15.69 3.57 -2.68
C SER A 105 14.56 2.55 -2.53
N LEU A 106 13.32 2.94 -2.88
CA LEU A 106 12.17 2.04 -2.84
C LEU A 106 12.33 0.87 -3.82
N ALA A 107 12.88 1.10 -5.00
CA ALA A 107 13.12 0.04 -5.98
C ALA A 107 14.14 -0.99 -5.44
N ALA A 108 15.18 -0.53 -4.73
CA ALA A 108 16.14 -1.42 -4.08
C ALA A 108 15.48 -2.28 -2.99
N GLU A 109 14.64 -1.68 -2.16
CA GLU A 109 13.89 -2.39 -1.11
C GLU A 109 12.93 -3.44 -1.70
N VAL A 110 12.18 -3.08 -2.75
CA VAL A 110 11.30 -4.02 -3.47
C VAL A 110 12.08 -5.20 -4.04
N MET A 111 13.27 -4.98 -4.59
CA MET A 111 14.12 -6.06 -5.08
C MET A 111 14.59 -6.99 -3.94
N SER A 112 14.98 -6.41 -2.81
CA SER A 112 15.38 -7.16 -1.61
C SER A 112 14.24 -8.05 -1.09
N LEU A 113 13.06 -7.46 -0.84
CA LEU A 113 11.87 -8.19 -0.39
C LEU A 113 11.45 -9.28 -1.37
N LYS A 114 11.52 -9.01 -2.68
CA LYS A 114 11.20 -10.02 -3.70
C LYS A 114 12.17 -11.21 -3.66
N GLN A 115 13.43 -11.00 -3.28
CA GLN A 115 14.41 -12.08 -3.09
C GLN A 115 14.11 -12.87 -1.82
N GLU A 116 13.78 -12.19 -0.72
CA GLU A 116 13.39 -12.85 0.54
C GLU A 116 12.14 -13.72 0.37
N ILE A 117 11.10 -13.22 -0.30
CA ILE A 117 9.89 -14.00 -0.62
C ILE A 117 10.24 -15.25 -1.44
N ARG A 118 11.20 -15.16 -2.37
CA ARG A 118 11.65 -16.35 -3.12
C ARG A 118 12.34 -17.37 -2.22
N GLY A 119 13.16 -16.92 -1.28
CA GLY A 119 13.82 -17.76 -0.27
C GLY A 119 12.81 -18.47 0.62
N LEU A 120 11.92 -17.70 1.26
CA LEU A 120 10.86 -18.23 2.13
C LEU A 120 9.94 -19.20 1.40
N LYS A 121 9.58 -18.91 0.13
CA LYS A 121 8.80 -19.83 -0.70
C LYS A 121 9.52 -21.16 -0.95
N HIS A 122 10.85 -21.15 -1.08
CA HIS A 122 11.63 -22.37 -1.23
C HIS A 122 11.66 -23.17 0.08
N GLU A 123 11.97 -22.54 1.20
CA GLU A 123 11.99 -23.16 2.52
C GLU A 123 10.63 -23.76 2.90
N ASN A 124 9.55 -23.04 2.63
CA ASN A 124 8.20 -23.51 2.89
C ASN A 124 7.88 -24.80 2.09
N LYS A 125 8.35 -24.89 0.84
CA LYS A 125 8.23 -26.15 0.06
C LYS A 125 9.06 -27.29 0.65
N GLN A 126 10.24 -27.01 1.20
CA GLN A 126 11.06 -28.02 1.88
C GLN A 126 10.35 -28.53 3.14
N LEU A 127 9.84 -27.61 3.96
CA LEU A 127 9.05 -27.91 5.15
C LEU A 127 7.83 -28.77 4.82
N HIS A 128 7.08 -28.44 3.77
CA HIS A 128 5.95 -29.25 3.34
C HIS A 128 6.35 -30.69 2.97
N ARG A 129 7.48 -30.90 2.29
CA ARG A 129 7.98 -32.26 2.00
C ARG A 129 8.33 -33.01 3.27
N LEU A 130 9.09 -32.38 4.17
CA LEU A 130 9.49 -33.01 5.43
C LEU A 130 8.28 -33.40 6.29
N ALA A 131 7.27 -32.52 6.37
CA ALA A 131 6.05 -32.80 7.10
C ALA A 131 5.27 -33.98 6.47
N HIS A 132 5.18 -34.02 5.14
CA HIS A 132 4.55 -35.11 4.41
C HIS A 132 5.25 -36.45 4.63
N ASP A 133 6.58 -36.47 4.55
CA ASP A 133 7.39 -37.68 4.74
C ASP A 133 7.29 -38.19 6.19
N TYR A 134 7.31 -37.27 7.16
CA TYR A 134 7.10 -37.59 8.57
C TYR A 134 5.71 -38.21 8.80
N ALA A 135 4.65 -37.57 8.31
CA ALA A 135 3.28 -38.08 8.45
C ALA A 135 3.12 -39.46 7.81
N THR A 136 3.68 -39.65 6.61
CA THR A 136 3.65 -40.93 5.89
C THR A 136 4.41 -42.02 6.66
N ASN A 137 5.58 -41.69 7.21
CA ASN A 137 6.37 -42.63 7.99
C ASN A 137 5.67 -43.03 9.29
N MET A 138 5.10 -42.07 10.00
CA MET A 138 4.36 -42.32 11.24
C MET A 138 3.10 -43.16 10.99
N LYS A 139 2.36 -42.88 9.90
CA LYS A 139 1.22 -43.71 9.49
C LYS A 139 1.64 -45.16 9.24
N ARG A 140 2.73 -45.38 8.50
CA ARG A 140 3.25 -46.72 8.24
C ARG A 140 3.61 -47.47 9.53
N LYS A 141 4.28 -46.81 10.48
CA LYS A 141 4.60 -47.40 11.77
C LYS A 141 3.35 -47.77 12.58
N LEU A 142 2.32 -46.93 12.53
CA LEU A 142 1.04 -47.19 13.17
C LEU A 142 0.33 -48.42 12.55
N ASP A 143 0.32 -48.49 11.22
CA ASP A 143 -0.27 -49.61 10.49
C ASP A 143 0.48 -50.93 10.81
N GLN A 144 1.81 -50.90 10.86
CA GLN A 144 2.65 -52.05 11.25
C GLN A 144 2.35 -52.53 12.69
N MET A 145 2.26 -51.59 13.64
CA MET A 145 1.95 -51.91 15.03
C MET A 145 0.57 -52.55 15.16
N LYS A 146 -0.42 -52.01 14.43
CA LYS A 146 -1.79 -52.56 14.42
C LYS A 146 -1.83 -53.97 13.84
N GLU A 147 -1.04 -54.26 12.81
CA GLU A 147 -0.92 -55.60 12.23
C GLU A 147 -0.23 -56.57 13.19
N SER A 148 0.86 -56.15 13.85
CA SER A 148 1.53 -56.98 14.85
C SER A 148 0.66 -57.27 16.07
N ASP A 149 -0.09 -56.28 16.56
CA ASP A 149 -1.03 -56.47 17.67
C ASP A 149 -2.14 -57.45 17.30
N GLY A 150 -2.66 -57.37 16.07
CA GLY A 150 -3.61 -58.34 15.53
C GLY A 150 -3.04 -59.76 15.50
N GLN A 151 -1.80 -59.92 15.05
CA GLN A 151 -1.11 -61.21 15.03
C GLN A 151 -0.90 -61.77 16.45
N VAL A 152 -0.43 -60.94 17.38
CA VAL A 152 -0.24 -61.32 18.79
C VAL A 152 -1.56 -61.76 19.42
N LEU A 153 -2.67 -61.07 19.14
CA LEU A 153 -3.98 -61.44 19.64
C LEU A 153 -4.44 -62.81 19.10
N LEU A 154 -4.20 -63.08 17.82
CA LEU A 154 -4.52 -64.38 17.20
C LEU A 154 -3.66 -65.50 17.79
N ASP A 155 -2.35 -65.28 17.94
CA ASP A 155 -1.44 -66.24 18.55
C ASP A 155 -1.81 -66.54 20.00
N HIS A 156 -2.21 -65.51 20.76
CA HIS A 156 -2.73 -65.68 22.11
C HIS A 156 -4.00 -66.54 22.14
N GLN A 157 -4.99 -66.27 21.28
CA GLN A 157 -6.20 -67.10 21.18
C GLN A 157 -5.87 -68.56 20.82
N ARG A 158 -4.95 -68.77 19.87
CA ARG A 158 -4.49 -70.10 19.49
C ARG A 158 -3.83 -70.82 20.66
N PHE A 159 -2.96 -70.15 21.39
CA PHE A 159 -2.31 -70.68 22.58
C PHE A 159 -3.33 -71.06 23.66
N VAL A 160 -4.27 -70.16 23.98
CA VAL A 160 -5.33 -70.43 24.97
C VAL A 160 -6.19 -71.62 24.55
N GLY A 161 -6.57 -71.72 23.28
CA GLY A 161 -7.34 -72.86 22.76
C GLY A 161 -6.60 -74.19 22.88
N LEU A 162 -5.29 -74.22 22.58
CA LEU A 162 -4.45 -75.41 22.78
C LEU A 162 -4.32 -75.75 24.27
N PHE A 163 -4.10 -74.75 25.12
CA PHE A 163 -3.99 -74.92 26.56
C PHE A 163 -5.25 -75.54 27.16
N GLN A 164 -6.43 -75.03 26.80
CA GLN A 164 -7.71 -75.60 27.23
C GLN A 164 -7.88 -77.04 26.76
N ARG A 165 -7.51 -77.37 25.51
CA ARG A 165 -7.68 -78.72 24.95
C ARG A 165 -6.78 -79.79 25.58
N HIS A 166 -5.58 -79.40 26.04
CA HIS A 166 -4.58 -80.37 26.52
C HIS A 166 -4.42 -80.42 28.04
N LEU A 167 -4.80 -79.37 28.77
CA LEU A 167 -4.62 -79.29 30.23
C LEU A 167 -5.94 -79.24 31.02
N LEU A 168 -7.08 -79.02 30.35
CA LEU A 168 -8.42 -79.15 30.95
C LEU A 168 -9.19 -80.27 30.23
N PRO A 169 -9.04 -81.55 30.64
CA PRO A 169 -10.00 -82.58 30.23
C PRO A 169 -11.39 -82.10 30.67
N SER A 170 -12.40 -82.21 29.80
CA SER A 170 -13.79 -81.91 30.14
C SER A 170 -14.18 -82.55 31.47
N SER A 171 -14.14 -81.77 32.55
CA SER A 171 -14.70 -82.17 33.83
C SER A 171 -16.19 -81.93 33.76
N SER A 172 -16.90 -82.98 33.38
CA SER A 172 -18.30 -83.15 33.74
C SER A 172 -18.38 -83.22 35.26
N GLY A 173 -18.83 -82.17 35.93
CA GLY A 173 -19.10 -82.23 37.36
C GLY A 173 -19.28 -80.88 38.05
N ALA A 174 -20.54 -80.62 38.42
CA ALA A 174 -20.98 -79.75 39.51
C ALA A 174 -20.88 -78.21 39.33
N VAL A 175 -22.07 -77.61 39.20
CA VAL A 175 -22.39 -76.24 39.59
C VAL A 175 -22.12 -76.06 41.10
N PRO A 176 -21.29 -75.10 41.53
CA PRO A 176 -21.40 -74.53 42.87
C PRO A 176 -22.25 -73.25 42.75
N ARG A 177 -23.51 -73.37 43.16
CA ARG A 177 -24.36 -72.23 43.48
C ARG A 177 -23.75 -71.54 44.69
N ASN A 178 -23.17 -70.35 44.49
CA ASN A 178 -22.84 -69.45 45.58
C ASN A 178 -23.50 -68.10 45.31
N GLU A 179 -24.58 -67.84 46.03
CA GLU A 179 -25.13 -66.52 46.24
C GLU A 179 -24.17 -65.72 47.15
N ALA A 180 -23.61 -64.62 46.61
CA ALA A 180 -23.33 -63.27 47.16
C ALA A 180 -22.69 -63.09 48.57
N PRO A 181 -21.89 -62.02 48.83
CA PRO A 181 -22.33 -60.62 48.72
C PRO A 181 -21.45 -59.70 47.87
N ASN A 182 -22.13 -58.73 47.26
CA ASN A 182 -21.64 -57.63 46.45
C ASN A 182 -20.93 -56.56 47.31
N ASP A 183 -19.59 -56.50 47.27
CA ASP A 183 -18.83 -55.33 47.70
C ASP A 183 -18.20 -54.64 46.48
N GLN A 184 -19.01 -53.81 45.81
CA GLN A 184 -18.52 -52.81 44.87
C GLN A 184 -17.96 -51.61 45.64
N PRO A 185 -16.76 -51.11 45.32
CA PRO A 185 -16.40 -49.73 45.61
C PRO A 185 -17.29 -48.81 44.76
N LEU A 186 -18.10 -48.00 45.43
CA LEU A 186 -18.92 -46.94 44.84
C LEU A 186 -18.00 -45.96 44.08
N MET A 187 -17.96 -46.02 42.76
CA MET A 187 -17.52 -44.88 41.96
C MET A 187 -18.63 -43.82 41.99
N PRO A 188 -18.33 -42.52 42.22
CA PRO A 188 -19.33 -41.47 42.10
C PRO A 188 -19.70 -41.23 40.63
N PRO A 189 -20.91 -40.75 40.33
CA PRO A 189 -21.40 -40.63 38.96
C PRO A 189 -20.70 -39.49 38.21
N PRO A 190 -20.66 -39.54 36.87
CA PRO A 190 -20.16 -38.46 36.04
C PRO A 190 -21.20 -37.34 35.96
N SER A 191 -20.82 -36.13 36.39
CA SER A 191 -21.60 -34.92 36.14
C SER A 191 -21.70 -34.66 34.65
N ARG A 192 -22.92 -34.69 34.11
CA ARG A 192 -23.24 -34.30 32.73
C ARG A 192 -24.06 -33.02 32.75
N VAL A 193 -23.76 -32.16 31.77
CA VAL A 193 -24.51 -30.98 31.27
C VAL A 193 -24.21 -29.70 32.05
N LEU A 194 -23.63 -28.66 31.44
CA LEU A 194 -24.29 -27.77 30.47
C LEU A 194 -23.41 -27.35 29.30
N SER A 195 -23.94 -27.56 28.09
CA SER A 195 -23.63 -26.77 26.90
C SER A 195 -24.59 -25.59 26.83
N SER A 196 -24.05 -24.39 26.66
CA SER A 196 -24.64 -23.18 26.05
C SER A 196 -23.69 -22.01 26.39
N THR A 197 -23.42 -20.98 25.60
CA THR A 197 -23.79 -20.55 24.25
C THR A 197 -23.02 -19.22 24.05
N GLU A 198 -22.69 -18.91 22.79
CA GLU A 198 -22.30 -17.60 22.25
C GLU A 198 -20.96 -16.94 22.61
N ALA A 199 -20.14 -16.75 21.58
CA ALA A 199 -19.29 -15.58 21.41
C ALA A 199 -20.11 -14.43 20.79
N PRO A 200 -19.74 -13.17 21.06
CA PRO A 200 -19.62 -12.24 19.94
C PRO A 200 -18.35 -11.40 19.95
N ASN A 201 -17.85 -11.15 18.74
CA ASN A 201 -16.76 -10.25 18.35
C ASN A 201 -17.02 -8.79 18.78
N ASP A 202 -16.01 -8.05 19.24
CA ASP A 202 -15.24 -7.07 18.43
C ASP A 202 -14.39 -6.07 19.30
N PRO A 203 -13.33 -5.44 18.73
CA PRO A 203 -12.44 -4.44 19.37
C PRO A 203 -13.01 -2.99 19.18
N PRO A 204 -12.31 -1.84 19.38
CA PRO A 204 -10.88 -1.54 19.64
C PRO A 204 -10.62 -0.40 20.69
N SER A 205 -9.34 -0.06 20.93
CA SER A 205 -8.80 1.34 20.96
C SER A 205 -7.54 1.50 21.83
N GLY A 206 -6.57 2.28 21.33
CA GLY A 206 -5.77 3.15 22.20
C GLY A 206 -4.24 3.01 22.12
N ALA A 207 -3.66 3.69 21.13
CA ALA A 207 -2.45 4.51 21.21
C ALA A 207 -1.24 4.09 22.08
N PHE A 208 -0.09 3.86 21.44
CA PHE A 208 1.17 4.45 21.89
C PHE A 208 2.00 4.90 20.68
N SER A 209 2.17 6.21 20.58
CA SER A 209 3.14 6.92 19.74
C SER A 209 4.34 7.31 20.61
N PHE A 210 5.47 7.71 19.98
CA PHE A 210 6.78 8.16 20.52
C PHE A 210 7.82 7.04 20.69
N TRP A 211 9.06 7.08 20.17
CA TRP A 211 10.04 8.14 19.82
C TRP A 211 10.61 7.93 18.39
N GLY A 212 11.32 8.83 17.70
CA GLY A 212 11.94 10.13 18.02
C GLY A 212 13.03 10.39 16.96
N SER A 213 12.93 11.52 16.26
CA SER A 213 13.97 12.06 15.36
C SER A 213 15.17 12.53 16.16
N THR A 214 16.38 12.27 15.65
CA THR A 214 17.58 13.06 15.95
C THR A 214 18.25 13.42 14.64
N ASP A 215 18.02 14.66 14.20
CA ASP A 215 18.92 15.39 13.33
C ASP A 215 19.90 16.16 14.23
N CYS A 216 21.20 15.95 13.99
CA CYS A 216 22.31 16.88 14.15
C CYS A 216 23.34 16.53 13.08
#